data_AF-A0A7C3WEG7-F1
#
_entry.id   AF-A0A7C3WEG7-F1
#
_cell.length_a   1.000
_cell.length_b   1.000
_cell.length_c   1.000
_cell.angle_alpha   90.00
_cell.angle_beta   90.00
_cell.angle_gamma   90.00
#
_symmetry.space_group_name_H-M   'P 1'
#
loop_
_entity.id
_entity.type
_entity.pdbx_description
1 polymer ?
#
loop_
_entity_poly.entity_id
_entity_poly.type
_entity_poly.pdbx_seq_one_letter_code
_entity_poly.pdbx_strand_id
1 'polypeptide(L)'
;MSRPFPAPPTGRFSMMVWLRIADAHRQPPLRLAVEWEQNGRQYRYASLGAPEEGPQSVPLSTDWVPYVFQVYDLPMDGQTLMRVRFDLMGPGEVWIDDVQISGLAFSRDELIELSKLLTVASAKLDQGHLADCIRILEGYWPQFLQTYVGTSPENLTRLGPTAPAASSLETERSSNVLDRLKHFLPRPLRF
;
A
#
# COMPACT_ATOMS: atom_id res chain seq x y z
N MET A 1 -16.96 -4.49 -13.50
CA MET A 1 -16.57 -3.17 -12.96
C MET A 1 -17.28 -2.93 -11.64
N SER A 2 -16.68 -2.16 -10.72
CA SER A 2 -17.34 -1.76 -9.48
C SER A 2 -18.40 -0.68 -9.69
N ARG A 3 -19.17 -0.40 -8.64
CA ARG A 3 -19.91 0.87 -8.52
C ARG A 3 -18.91 2.04 -8.42
N PRO A 4 -19.30 3.27 -8.80
CA PRO A 4 -18.43 4.43 -8.69
C PRO A 4 -18.18 4.79 -7.23
N PHE A 5 -16.99 5.31 -6.94
CA PHE A 5 -16.62 5.85 -5.63
C PHE A 5 -15.69 7.06 -5.80
N PRO A 6 -15.64 8.01 -4.84
CA PRO A 6 -14.83 9.22 -4.98
C PRO A 6 -13.34 8.91 -5.00
N ALA A 7 -12.58 9.68 -5.78
CA ALA A 7 -11.13 9.67 -5.74
C ALA A 7 -10.63 10.05 -4.33
N PRO A 8 -9.66 9.31 -3.76
CA PRO A 8 -9.11 9.62 -2.45
C PRO A 8 -8.47 11.03 -2.42
N PRO A 9 -8.66 11.80 -1.34
CA PRO A 9 -8.12 13.16 -1.23
C PRO A 9 -6.59 13.21 -1.13
N THR A 10 -5.95 12.05 -0.95
CA THR A 10 -4.49 11.88 -0.96
C THR A 10 -3.89 11.92 -2.38
N GLY A 11 -4.72 11.84 -3.42
CA GLY A 11 -4.27 11.61 -4.81
C GLY A 11 -3.74 10.19 -5.03
N ARG A 12 -3.90 9.30 -4.04
CA ARG A 12 -3.35 7.95 -4.03
C ARG A 12 -4.44 6.91 -3.97
N PHE A 13 -4.23 5.81 -4.67
CA PHE A 13 -5.11 4.66 -4.67
C PHE A 13 -4.28 3.38 -4.59
N SER A 14 -4.75 2.43 -3.81
CA SER A 14 -4.18 1.09 -3.70
C SER A 14 -5.31 0.08 -3.70
N MET A 15 -5.19 -0.92 -4.57
CA MET A 15 -6.03 -2.10 -4.59
C MET A 15 -5.18 -3.32 -4.29
N MET A 16 -5.52 -4.02 -3.23
CA MET A 16 -5.03 -5.37 -2.96
C MET A 16 -6.12 -6.37 -3.35
N VAL A 17 -5.73 -7.45 -4.00
CA VAL A 17 -6.66 -8.50 -4.42
C VAL A 17 -5.98 -9.85 -4.31
N TRP A 18 -6.68 -10.85 -3.79
CA TRP A 18 -6.21 -12.23 -3.82
C TRP A 18 -6.62 -12.86 -5.14
N LEU A 19 -5.65 -13.44 -5.82
CA LEU A 19 -5.86 -14.10 -7.11
C LEU A 19 -5.26 -15.49 -7.07
N ARG A 20 -5.86 -16.39 -7.84
CA ARG A 20 -5.25 -17.66 -8.22
C ARG A 20 -5.72 -18.11 -9.60
N ILE A 21 -4.97 -19.04 -10.18
CA ILE A 21 -5.32 -19.80 -11.39
C ILE A 21 -5.22 -21.31 -11.12
N ALA A 22 -5.73 -22.16 -12.02
CA ALA A 22 -5.73 -23.60 -11.81
C ALA A 22 -4.44 -24.27 -12.29
N ASP A 23 -3.80 -23.70 -13.32
CA ASP A 23 -2.67 -24.32 -14.02
C ASP A 23 -1.62 -23.25 -14.34
N ALA A 24 -0.44 -23.35 -13.74
CA ALA A 24 0.65 -22.39 -13.94
C ALA A 24 1.13 -22.29 -15.40
N HIS A 25 0.91 -23.33 -16.22
CA HIS A 25 1.25 -23.32 -17.65
C HIS A 25 0.24 -22.56 -18.51
N ARG A 26 -0.94 -22.23 -17.95
CA ARG A 26 -1.98 -21.44 -18.60
C ARG A 26 -2.08 -20.12 -17.85
N GLN A 27 -1.53 -19.06 -18.42
CA GLN A 27 -1.50 -17.73 -17.82
C GLN A 27 -2.52 -16.81 -18.50
N PRO A 28 -3.79 -16.72 -18.06
CA PRO A 28 -4.78 -15.87 -18.71
C PRO A 28 -4.35 -14.40 -18.57
N PRO A 29 -4.38 -13.60 -19.66
CA PRO A 29 -4.03 -12.19 -19.58
C PRO A 29 -5.13 -11.42 -18.84
N LEU A 30 -4.79 -10.86 -17.68
CA LEU A 30 -5.71 -10.15 -16.79
C LEU A 30 -5.20 -8.73 -16.53
N ARG A 31 -6.10 -7.75 -16.58
CA ARG A 31 -5.81 -6.37 -16.16
C ARG A 31 -6.49 -6.05 -14.84
N LEU A 32 -5.70 -5.54 -13.90
CA LEU A 32 -6.18 -4.83 -12.73
C LEU A 32 -6.22 -3.34 -13.09
N ALA A 33 -7.39 -2.73 -13.12
CA ALA A 33 -7.53 -1.37 -13.63
C ALA A 33 -8.37 -0.46 -12.76
N VAL A 34 -8.06 0.83 -12.85
CA VAL A 34 -8.89 1.92 -12.36
C VAL A 34 -9.19 2.87 -13.51
N GLU A 35 -10.44 3.33 -13.57
CA GLU A 35 -10.88 4.30 -14.58
C GLU A 35 -11.64 5.46 -13.94
N TRP A 36 -11.55 6.62 -14.56
CA TRP A 36 -12.28 7.83 -14.19
C TRP A 36 -12.47 8.73 -15.41
N GLU A 37 -13.37 9.70 -15.29
CA GLU A 37 -13.62 10.71 -16.33
C GLU A 37 -12.94 12.01 -15.90
N GLN A 38 -11.91 12.43 -16.63
CA GLN A 38 -11.28 13.75 -16.49
C GLN A 38 -10.59 14.10 -17.81
N ASN A 39 -11.08 15.16 -18.47
CA ASN A 39 -10.64 15.53 -19.82
C ASN A 39 -10.72 14.33 -20.81
N GLY A 40 -11.78 13.53 -20.67
CA GLY A 40 -11.96 12.24 -21.33
C GLY A 40 -11.75 11.06 -20.39
N ARG A 41 -11.93 9.84 -20.92
CA ARG A 41 -11.80 8.61 -20.15
C ARG A 41 -10.33 8.32 -19.85
N GLN A 42 -9.99 8.37 -18.57
CA GLN A 42 -8.71 7.93 -18.06
C GLN A 42 -8.79 6.46 -17.66
N TYR A 43 -7.77 5.69 -18.03
CA TYR A 43 -7.67 4.27 -17.75
C TYR A 43 -6.21 3.95 -17.40
N ARG A 44 -5.99 3.45 -16.18
CA ARG A 44 -4.68 2.99 -15.68
C ARG A 44 -4.82 1.55 -15.28
N TYR A 45 -3.83 0.73 -15.65
CA TYR A 45 -3.89 -0.70 -15.40
C TYR A 45 -2.51 -1.32 -15.18
N ALA A 46 -2.50 -2.45 -14.48
CA ALA A 46 -1.39 -3.39 -14.42
C ALA A 46 -1.79 -4.70 -15.11
N SER A 47 -0.87 -5.26 -15.90
CA SER A 47 -1.06 -6.54 -16.59
C SER A 47 -0.53 -7.71 -15.75
N LEU A 48 -1.31 -8.79 -15.72
CA LEU A 48 -1.00 -10.05 -15.06
C LEU A 48 -1.18 -11.22 -16.04
N GLY A 49 -0.46 -12.31 -15.79
CA GLY A 49 -0.54 -13.53 -16.60
C GLY A 49 0.26 -13.43 -17.90
N ALA A 50 -0.30 -13.90 -19.01
CA ALA A 50 0.39 -13.87 -20.30
C ALA A 50 0.76 -12.43 -20.70
N PRO A 51 1.92 -12.22 -21.33
CA PRO A 51 2.31 -10.91 -21.81
C PRO A 51 1.30 -10.40 -22.85
N GLU A 52 0.83 -9.18 -22.64
CA GLU A 52 0.12 -8.39 -23.65
C GLU A 52 1.07 -7.36 -24.27
N GLU A 53 0.68 -6.75 -25.39
CA GLU A 53 1.32 -5.52 -25.85
C GLU A 53 1.08 -4.42 -24.80
N GLY A 54 2.12 -4.05 -24.04
CA GLY A 54 1.97 -3.09 -22.95
C GLY A 54 3.02 -3.22 -21.83
N PRO A 55 2.66 -2.81 -20.59
CA PRO A 55 3.53 -2.88 -19.42
C PRO A 55 4.01 -4.31 -19.14
N GLN A 56 5.10 -4.42 -18.37
CA GLN A 56 5.62 -5.72 -17.93
C GLN A 56 4.54 -6.51 -17.17
N SER A 57 4.19 -7.69 -17.68
CA SER A 57 3.22 -8.58 -17.03
C SER A 57 3.85 -9.37 -15.89
N VAL A 58 3.11 -9.55 -14.79
CA VAL A 58 3.51 -10.39 -13.66
C VAL A 58 2.72 -11.71 -13.68
N PRO A 59 3.37 -12.88 -13.54
CA PRO A 59 2.68 -14.16 -13.62
C PRO A 59 1.67 -14.35 -12.49
N LEU A 60 0.59 -15.07 -12.82
CA LEU A 60 -0.43 -15.53 -11.90
C LEU A 60 0.01 -16.83 -11.20
N SER A 61 -0.30 -16.92 -9.91
CA SER A 61 0.00 -18.06 -9.05
C SER A 61 -1.13 -19.10 -9.05
N THR A 62 -0.79 -20.38 -8.86
CA THR A 62 -1.79 -21.43 -8.61
C THR A 62 -2.33 -21.41 -7.17
N ASP A 63 -1.55 -20.87 -6.24
CA ASP A 63 -1.97 -20.62 -4.87
C ASP A 63 -2.61 -19.24 -4.73
N TRP A 64 -3.53 -19.10 -3.78
CA TRP A 64 -4.06 -17.79 -3.38
C TRP A 64 -2.94 -16.91 -2.87
N VAL A 65 -2.63 -15.86 -3.63
CA VAL A 65 -1.64 -14.84 -3.23
C VAL A 65 -2.17 -13.44 -3.49
N PRO A 66 -1.75 -12.45 -2.68
CA PRO A 66 -2.17 -11.06 -2.87
C PRO A 66 -1.35 -10.38 -3.96
N TYR A 67 -2.04 -9.65 -4.83
CA TYR A 67 -1.49 -8.73 -5.82
C TYR A 67 -1.87 -7.29 -5.44
N VAL A 68 -0.94 -6.36 -5.60
CA VAL A 68 -1.13 -4.95 -5.25
C VAL A 68 -0.95 -4.08 -6.48
N PHE A 69 -1.99 -3.31 -6.80
CA PHE A 69 -2.02 -2.29 -7.85
C PHE A 69 -2.18 -0.91 -7.21
N GLN A 70 -1.31 0.04 -7.57
CA GLN A 70 -1.31 1.38 -6.99
C GLN A 70 -1.34 2.46 -8.06
N VAL A 71 -1.89 3.62 -7.75
CA VAL A 71 -1.84 4.83 -8.58
C VAL A 71 -1.58 6.00 -7.65
N TYR A 72 -0.66 6.89 -8.03
CA TYR A 72 -0.15 7.96 -7.15
C TYR A 72 -0.48 9.37 -7.62
N ASP A 73 -1.05 9.51 -8.81
CA ASP A 73 -1.29 10.75 -9.54
C ASP A 73 -2.79 10.96 -9.84
N LEU A 74 -3.65 10.57 -8.91
CA LEU A 74 -5.10 10.76 -9.08
C LEU A 74 -5.53 12.21 -8.88
N PRO A 75 -6.63 12.64 -9.53
CA PRO A 75 -7.24 13.92 -9.27
C PRO A 75 -7.61 14.10 -7.80
N MET A 76 -7.21 15.22 -7.22
CA MET A 76 -7.46 15.57 -5.81
C MET A 76 -8.63 16.55 -5.65
N ASP A 77 -9.48 16.71 -6.67
CA ASP A 77 -10.60 17.66 -6.67
C ASP A 77 -11.79 17.22 -5.79
N GLY A 78 -11.75 15.99 -5.26
CA GLY A 78 -12.78 15.40 -4.41
C GLY A 78 -14.12 15.13 -5.11
N GLN A 79 -14.21 15.41 -6.41
CA GLN A 79 -15.44 15.29 -7.22
C GLN A 79 -15.32 14.19 -8.27
N THR A 80 -14.08 13.85 -8.66
CA THR A 80 -13.80 12.77 -9.58
C THR A 80 -14.29 11.44 -9.02
N LEU A 81 -15.16 10.77 -9.79
CA LEU A 81 -15.65 9.42 -9.49
C LEU A 81 -14.84 8.38 -10.25
N MET A 82 -14.34 7.40 -9.52
CA MET A 82 -13.53 6.30 -10.06
C MET A 82 -14.30 4.97 -10.02
N ARG A 83 -13.85 4.02 -10.85
CA ARG A 83 -14.30 2.62 -10.82
C ARG A 83 -13.10 1.70 -10.92
N VAL A 84 -13.16 0.56 -10.21
CA VAL A 84 -12.18 -0.52 -10.38
C VAL A 84 -12.69 -1.60 -11.31
N ARG A 85 -11.76 -2.25 -12.00
CA ARG A 85 -12.05 -3.24 -13.03
C ARG A 85 -11.06 -4.39 -12.98
N PHE A 86 -11.58 -5.56 -13.30
CA PHE A 86 -10.85 -6.77 -13.62
C PHE A 86 -11.23 -7.10 -15.06
N ASP A 87 -10.32 -6.90 -16.01
CA ASP A 87 -10.58 -7.13 -17.42
C ASP A 87 -9.79 -8.37 -17.85
N LEU A 88 -10.48 -9.48 -18.14
CA LEU A 88 -9.88 -10.69 -18.70
C LEU A 88 -9.79 -10.53 -20.21
N MET A 89 -8.56 -10.44 -20.73
CA MET A 89 -8.28 -9.99 -22.09
C MET A 89 -8.10 -11.14 -23.08
N GLY A 90 -8.30 -12.38 -22.63
CA GLY A 90 -8.11 -13.58 -23.43
C GLY A 90 -8.76 -14.80 -22.77
N PRO A 91 -8.61 -15.98 -23.37
CA PRO A 91 -9.20 -17.20 -22.82
C PRO A 91 -8.54 -17.59 -21.50
N GLY A 92 -9.35 -18.10 -20.57
CA GLY A 92 -8.90 -18.65 -19.31
C GLY A 92 -9.86 -18.36 -18.17
N GLU A 93 -9.42 -18.67 -16.96
CA GLU A 93 -10.17 -18.47 -15.73
C GLU A 93 -9.21 -17.98 -14.64
N VAL A 94 -9.66 -16.99 -13.88
CA VAL A 94 -8.96 -16.48 -12.71
C VAL A 94 -9.96 -16.38 -11.57
N TRP A 95 -9.62 -16.95 -10.41
CA TRP A 95 -10.43 -16.77 -9.20
C TRP A 95 -9.96 -15.51 -8.48
N ILE A 96 -10.92 -14.75 -7.99
CA ILE A 96 -10.71 -13.46 -7.33
C ILE A 96 -11.37 -13.54 -5.95
N ASP A 97 -10.66 -13.13 -4.91
CA ASP A 97 -11.20 -13.02 -3.56
C ASP A 97 -10.59 -11.81 -2.81
N ASP A 98 -11.22 -11.43 -1.70
CA ASP A 98 -10.77 -10.42 -0.73
C ASP A 98 -10.16 -9.16 -1.39
N VAL A 99 -11.00 -8.47 -2.15
CA VAL A 99 -10.66 -7.20 -2.79
C VAL A 99 -10.70 -6.08 -1.75
N GLN A 100 -9.55 -5.48 -1.48
CA GLN A 100 -9.40 -4.37 -0.55
C GLN A 100 -8.94 -3.12 -1.29
N ILE A 101 -9.63 -2.01 -1.04
CA ILE A 101 -9.32 -0.70 -1.63
C ILE A 101 -8.94 0.25 -0.50
N SER A 102 -7.82 0.95 -0.67
CA SER A 102 -7.38 2.00 0.25
C SER A 102 -7.02 3.26 -0.52
N GLY A 103 -7.35 4.42 0.06
CA GLY A 103 -6.87 5.71 -0.39
C GLY A 103 -5.43 6.01 0.02
N LEU A 104 -4.80 5.13 0.80
CA LEU A 104 -3.41 5.28 1.20
C LEU A 104 -2.79 3.93 1.51
N ALA A 105 -1.71 3.62 0.80
CA ALA A 105 -0.81 2.54 1.14
C ALA A 105 0.62 3.06 0.96
N PHE A 106 1.50 2.73 1.89
CA PHE A 106 2.89 3.13 1.83
C PHE A 106 3.69 2.07 1.10
N SER A 107 4.52 2.51 0.16
CA SER A 107 5.55 1.65 -0.42
C SER A 107 6.60 1.27 0.63
N ARG A 108 7.36 0.22 0.35
CA ARG A 108 8.47 -0.18 1.22
C ARG A 108 9.49 0.94 1.42
N ASP A 109 9.79 1.68 0.36
CA ASP A 109 10.77 2.77 0.41
C ASP A 109 10.26 3.93 1.28
N GLU A 110 8.98 4.28 1.17
CA GLU A 110 8.35 5.27 2.04
C GLU A 110 8.34 4.84 3.51
N LEU A 111 8.05 3.56 3.81
CA LEU A 111 8.10 3.04 5.17
C LEU A 111 9.52 3.08 5.75
N ILE A 112 10.54 2.84 4.92
CA ILE A 112 11.94 2.97 5.34
C ILE A 112 12.27 4.41 5.68
N GLU A 113 11.87 5.38 4.84
CA GLU A 113 12.11 6.80 5.11
C GLU A 113 11.36 7.30 6.35
N LEU A 114 10.11 6.86 6.55
CA LEU A 114 9.34 7.14 7.76
C LEU A 114 10.03 6.58 9.01
N SER A 115 10.57 5.36 8.93
CA SER A 115 11.31 4.73 10.03
C SER A 115 12.59 5.50 10.39
N LYS A 116 13.30 6.05 9.40
CA LYS A 116 14.48 6.88 9.64
C LYS A 116 14.09 8.17 10.36
N LEU A 117 13.02 8.82 9.91
CA LEU A 117 12.51 10.05 10.51
C LEU A 117 12.13 9.83 11.99
N LEU A 118 11.44 8.73 12.29
CA LEU A 118 11.09 8.35 13.66
C LEU A 118 12.32 8.12 14.55
N THR A 119 13.36 7.49 14.01
CA THR A 119 14.61 7.23 14.73
C THR A 119 15.32 8.53 15.12
N VAL A 120 15.39 9.49 14.18
CA VAL A 120 15.98 10.81 14.44
C VAL A 120 15.16 11.59 15.45
N ALA A 121 13.83 11.59 15.32
CA ALA A 121 12.93 12.27 16.26
C ALA A 121 13.09 11.74 17.70
N SER A 122 13.15 10.41 17.85
CA SER A 122 13.31 9.76 19.16
C SER A 122 14.64 10.13 19.82
N ALA A 123 15.75 10.06 19.07
CA ALA A 123 17.06 10.43 19.60
C ALA A 123 17.14 11.92 20.02
N LYS A 124 16.45 12.81 19.29
CA LYS A 124 16.38 14.25 19.64
C LYS A 124 15.52 14.51 20.86
N LEU A 125 14.44 13.74 21.04
CA LEU A 125 13.59 13.81 22.22
C LEU A 125 14.35 13.37 23.48
N ASP A 126 15.10 12.26 23.40
CA ASP A 126 15.91 11.74 24.52
C ASP A 126 16.99 12.74 24.95
N GLN A 127 17.50 13.54 24.01
CA GLN A 127 18.48 14.60 24.26
C GLN A 127 17.84 15.91 24.77
N GLY A 128 16.51 15.98 24.89
CA GLY A 128 15.79 17.19 25.29
C GLY A 128 15.78 18.30 24.23
N HIS A 129 16.13 17.99 22.97
CA HIS A 129 16.16 18.95 21.88
C HIS A 129 14.75 19.20 21.30
N LEU A 130 13.89 19.86 22.08
CA LEU A 130 12.48 20.07 21.74
C LEU A 130 12.27 20.89 20.45
N ALA A 131 13.11 21.89 20.19
CA ALA A 131 13.02 22.69 18.96
C ALA A 131 13.27 21.84 17.70
N ASP A 132 14.21 20.89 17.76
CA ASP A 132 14.45 19.95 16.66
C ASP A 132 13.26 19.00 16.45
N CYS A 133 12.60 18.58 17.54
CA CYS A 133 11.41 17.74 17.46
C CYS A 133 10.25 18.46 16.77
N ILE A 134 9.99 19.72 17.15
CA ILE A 134 8.95 20.55 16.51
C ILE A 134 9.23 20.68 15.01
N ARG A 135 10.46 21.02 14.63
CA ARG A 135 10.85 21.14 13.21
C ARG A 135 10.64 19.84 12.43
N ILE A 136 10.87 18.68 13.05
CA ILE A 136 10.58 17.38 12.42
C ILE A 136 9.07 17.19 12.24
N LEU A 137 8.27 17.49 13.27
CA LEU A 137 6.80 17.38 13.24
C LEU A 137 6.13 18.36 12.27
N GLU A 138 6.76 19.50 11.98
CA GLU A 138 6.32 20.45 10.95
C GLU A 138 6.74 20.02 9.53
N GLY A 139 7.52 18.94 9.40
CA GLY A 139 7.91 18.37 8.13
C GLY A 139 6.75 17.74 7.36
N TYR A 140 6.98 17.48 6.08
CA TYR A 140 5.97 16.93 5.16
C TYR A 140 5.31 15.64 5.68
N TRP A 141 6.10 14.65 6.09
CA TRP A 141 5.58 13.33 6.45
C TRP A 141 4.68 13.36 7.70
N PRO A 142 5.08 13.95 8.83
CA PRO A 142 4.19 14.05 9.99
C PRO A 142 2.90 14.82 9.70
N GLN A 143 2.97 15.93 8.95
CA GLN A 143 1.79 16.71 8.55
C GLN A 143 0.86 15.89 7.64
N PHE A 144 1.43 15.15 6.69
CA PHE A 144 0.69 14.24 5.82
C PHE A 144 -0.03 13.15 6.62
N LEU A 145 0.67 12.50 7.55
CA LEU A 145 0.09 11.46 8.41
C LEU A 145 -1.01 12.01 9.32
N GLN A 146 -0.79 13.19 9.92
CA GLN A 146 -1.78 13.83 10.78
C GLN A 146 -3.06 14.16 10.03
N THR A 147 -2.94 14.59 8.77
CA THR A 147 -4.07 14.96 7.91
C THR A 147 -4.85 13.74 7.42
N TYR A 148 -4.17 12.68 6.98
CA TYR A 148 -4.81 11.60 6.20
C TYR A 148 -4.92 10.24 6.90
N VAL A 149 -4.14 9.98 7.94
CA VAL A 149 -4.21 8.70 8.69
C VAL A 149 -5.04 8.84 9.97
N GLY A 150 -5.17 10.06 10.48
CA GLY A 150 -5.86 10.34 11.74
C GLY A 150 -5.04 9.88 12.94
N THR A 151 -4.61 10.83 13.76
CA THR A 151 -3.90 10.56 15.03
C THR A 151 -4.90 10.41 16.16
N SER A 152 -5.88 9.50 16.02
CA SER A 152 -6.82 9.28 17.12
C SER A 152 -6.11 8.57 18.28
N PRO A 153 -6.26 9.02 19.54
CA PRO A 153 -5.58 8.42 20.69
C PRO A 153 -5.87 6.93 20.88
N GLU A 154 -6.99 6.41 20.37
CA GLU A 154 -7.26 4.96 20.32
C GLU A 154 -6.24 4.17 19.46
N ASN A 155 -5.72 4.75 18.39
CA ASN A 155 -4.69 4.14 17.55
C ASN A 155 -3.32 4.12 18.25
N LEU A 156 -3.04 5.13 19.08
CA LEU A 156 -1.83 5.21 19.90
C LEU A 156 -1.88 4.25 21.11
N THR A 157 -3.07 4.02 21.66
CA THR A 157 -3.28 3.14 22.83
C THR A 157 -3.04 1.66 22.51
N ARG A 158 -3.23 1.22 21.25
CA ARG A 158 -2.87 -0.15 20.81
C ARG A 158 -1.35 -0.41 20.80
N LEU A 159 -0.53 0.63 20.84
CA LEU A 159 0.93 0.53 20.99
C LEU A 159 1.37 0.66 22.46
N GLY A 160 0.43 0.70 23.41
CA GLY A 160 0.74 0.64 24.83
C GLY A 160 1.62 -0.57 25.14
N PRO A 161 2.56 -0.45 26.10
CA PRO A 161 3.52 -1.50 26.38
C PRO A 161 2.77 -2.77 26.76
N THR A 162 2.84 -3.80 25.91
CA THR A 162 2.54 -5.16 26.32
C THR A 162 3.45 -5.44 27.51
N ALA A 163 2.85 -5.59 28.70
CA ALA A 163 3.57 -6.00 29.89
C ALA A 163 4.44 -7.21 29.53
N PRO A 164 5.74 -7.23 29.90
CA PRO A 164 6.62 -8.30 29.48
C PRO A 164 6.15 -9.58 30.15
N ALA A 165 5.60 -10.50 29.35
CA ALA A 165 5.64 -11.90 29.72
C ALA A 165 7.11 -12.27 29.86
N ALA A 166 7.54 -12.51 31.09
CA ALA A 166 8.89 -12.95 31.38
C ALA A 166 9.19 -14.23 30.58
N SER A 167 9.99 -14.07 29.54
CA SER A 167 10.73 -15.14 28.89
C SER A 167 12.03 -14.54 28.39
N SER A 168 13.07 -14.83 29.15
CA SER A 168 14.49 -14.74 28.81
C SER A 168 14.77 -14.70 27.31
N LEU A 169 15.46 -13.64 26.86
CA LEU A 169 16.76 -13.70 26.17
C LEU A 169 17.20 -12.27 25.85
N GLU A 170 18.03 -11.73 26.74
CA GLU A 170 18.96 -10.65 26.39
C GLU A 170 19.95 -11.20 25.36
N THR A 171 19.80 -10.79 24.11
CA THR A 171 20.88 -10.40 23.16
C THR A 171 20.22 -10.27 21.79
N GLU A 172 19.88 -9.04 21.39
CA GLU A 172 19.92 -8.54 20.01
C GLU A 172 19.33 -7.11 20.00
N ARG A 173 20.16 -6.14 20.40
CA ARG A 173 19.77 -4.74 20.59
C ARG A 173 19.86 -3.87 19.32
N SER A 174 19.80 -4.42 18.11
CA SER A 174 19.82 -3.58 16.89
C SER A 174 19.21 -4.14 15.59
N SER A 175 18.59 -5.33 15.57
CA SER A 175 18.20 -5.98 14.31
C SER A 175 16.74 -5.79 13.86
N ASN A 176 15.81 -5.32 14.69
CA ASN A 176 14.43 -5.84 14.56
C ASN A 176 13.28 -4.86 14.27
N VAL A 177 13.53 -3.65 13.76
CA VAL A 177 12.40 -2.79 13.29
C VAL A 177 12.07 -3.07 11.82
N LEU A 178 13.10 -3.18 10.97
CA LEU A 178 12.93 -3.46 9.55
C LEU A 178 12.49 -4.91 9.28
N ASP A 179 12.90 -5.88 10.11
CA ASP A 179 12.47 -7.28 9.98
C ASP A 179 11.01 -7.50 10.39
N ARG A 180 10.49 -6.72 11.35
CA ARG A 180 9.05 -6.77 11.70
C ARG A 180 8.16 -6.25 10.58
N LEU A 181 8.60 -5.22 9.85
CA LEU A 181 7.87 -4.68 8.69
C LEU A 181 7.85 -5.65 7.50
N LYS A 182 8.88 -6.49 7.32
CA LYS A 182 8.95 -7.47 6.21
C LYS A 182 7.90 -8.58 6.30
N HIS A 183 7.43 -8.91 7.51
CA HIS A 183 6.46 -9.99 7.72
C HIS A 183 5.01 -9.58 7.41
N PHE A 184 4.75 -8.30 7.19
CA PHE A 184 3.38 -7.76 7.06
C PHE A 184 3.03 -7.23 5.66
N LEU A 185 3.92 -7.32 4.67
CA LEU A 185 3.75 -6.56 3.43
C LEU A 185 3.72 -7.43 2.16
N PRO A 186 2.62 -7.37 1.38
CA PRO A 186 2.56 -7.99 0.06
C PRO A 186 3.49 -7.30 -0.95
N ARG A 187 3.95 -8.06 -1.95
CA ARG A 187 4.91 -7.57 -2.95
C ARG A 187 4.24 -6.57 -3.90
N PRO A 188 4.77 -5.33 -4.06
CA PRO A 188 4.21 -4.38 -5.00
C PRO A 188 4.57 -4.74 -6.44
N LEU A 189 3.60 -4.60 -7.34
CA LEU A 189 3.83 -4.63 -8.78
C LEU A 189 4.36 -3.25 -9.20
N ARG A 190 5.46 -3.20 -9.98
CA ARG A 190 5.96 -1.96 -10.57
C ARG A 190 5.33 -1.78 -11.96
N PHE A 191 4.90 -0.57 -12.26
CA PHE A 191 4.33 -0.12 -13.54
C PHE A 191 4.95 1.23 -13.91
#